data_AF-A0A925XG24-F1
#
_entry.id   AF-A0A925XG24-F1
#
_cell.length_a   1.000
_cell.length_b   1.000
_cell.length_c   1.000
_cell.angle_alpha   90.00
_cell.angle_beta   90.00
_cell.angle_gamma   90.00
#
_symmetry.space_group_name_H-M   'P 1'
#
loop_
_entity.id
_entity.type
_entity.pdbx_description
1 polymer ?
#
loop_
_entity_poly.entity_id
_entity_poly.type
_entity_poly.pdbx_seq_one_letter_code
_entity_poly.pdbx_strand_id
1 'polypeptide(L)' 'VPGYGSQGGAAADVAAAFASDGLGALINNSRGINFAYRAAPYAEQFGPRQWEAASEAATKQMIADLAQVAL' A
#
# COMPACT_ATOMS: atom_id res chain seq x y z
N VAL A 1 11.38 -1.70 4.41
CA VAL A 1 11.51 -1.80 2.94
C VAL A 1 10.82 -0.61 2.28
N PRO A 2 11.57 0.36 1.75
CA PRO A 2 11.04 1.40 0.87
C PRO A 2 10.77 0.84 -0.52
N GLY A 3 10.06 1.57 -1.37
CA GLY A 3 9.93 1.24 -2.79
C GLY A 3 8.54 0.75 -3.22
N TYR A 4 7.69 0.34 -2.28
CA TYR A 4 6.33 -0.11 -2.60
C TYR A 4 5.45 1.03 -3.13
N GLY A 5 4.59 0.70 -4.10
CA GLY A 5 3.57 1.59 -4.65
C GLY A 5 4.20 2.68 -5.53
N SER A 6 4.15 3.93 -5.08
CA SER A 6 4.53 5.11 -5.88
C SER A 6 5.97 5.14 -6.43
N GLN A 7 6.85 4.27 -5.95
CA GLN A 7 8.23 4.14 -6.42
C GLN A 7 8.40 2.98 -7.42
N GLY A 8 7.33 2.27 -7.76
CA GLY A 8 7.29 1.22 -8.77
C GLY A 8 7.38 -0.20 -8.22
N GLY A 9 7.69 -0.40 -6.94
CA GLY A 9 7.71 -1.73 -6.32
C GLY A 9 6.31 -2.27 -6.03
N ALA A 10 6.09 -3.53 -6.35
CA ALA A 10 4.88 -4.28 -6.03
C ALA A 10 5.10 -5.17 -4.79
N ALA A 11 4.04 -5.85 -4.33
CA ALA A 11 4.14 -6.83 -3.26
C ALA A 11 5.23 -7.90 -3.55
N ALA A 12 5.26 -8.44 -4.77
CA ALA A 12 6.24 -9.46 -5.17
C ALA A 12 7.70 -9.00 -5.00
N ASP A 13 7.99 -7.72 -5.25
CA ASP A 13 9.34 -7.16 -5.12
C ASP A 13 9.80 -7.07 -3.66
N VAL A 14 8.87 -7.02 -2.70
CA VAL A 14 9.16 -6.95 -1.27
C VAL A 14 8.96 -8.27 -0.53
N ALA A 15 8.53 -9.33 -1.23
CA ALA A 15 8.24 -10.63 -0.64
C ALA A 15 9.44 -11.24 0.10
N ALA A 16 10.63 -11.15 -0.49
CA ALA A 16 11.88 -11.68 0.10
C ALA A 16 12.31 -10.97 1.39
N ALA A 17 11.67 -9.85 1.76
CA ALA A 17 11.95 -9.18 3.02
C ALA A 17 11.22 -9.81 4.22
N PHE A 18 10.16 -10.58 3.98
CA PHE A 18 9.44 -11.30 5.02
C PHE A 18 10.17 -12.58 5.41
N ALA A 19 10.07 -12.96 6.68
CA ALA A 19 10.49 -14.28 7.14
C ALA A 19 9.49 -15.36 6.65
N SER A 20 9.84 -16.64 6.83
CA SER A 20 9.01 -17.77 6.37
C SER A 20 7.63 -17.88 7.02
N ASP A 21 7.39 -17.12 8.10
CA ASP A 21 6.10 -16.99 8.78
C ASP A 21 5.32 -15.75 8.36
N GLY A 22 5.82 -15.00 7.37
CA GLY A 22 5.24 -13.75 6.88
C GLY A 22 5.45 -12.53 7.77
N LEU A 23 6.30 -12.63 8.80
CA LEU A 23 6.61 -11.52 9.70
C LEU A 23 8.00 -10.93 9.42
N GLY A 24 8.46 -10.00 10.27
CA GLY A 24 9.83 -9.48 10.25
C GLY A 24 10.10 -8.32 9.28
N ALA A 25 9.14 -7.95 8.43
CA ALA A 25 9.29 -6.82 7.51
C ALA A 25 8.36 -5.64 7.84
N LEU A 26 8.88 -4.42 7.72
CA LEU A 26 8.10 -3.18 7.72
C LEU A 26 8.15 -2.56 6.32
N ILE A 27 7.03 -2.55 5.60
CA ILE A 27 6.95 -2.01 4.24
C ILE A 27 6.44 -0.57 4.28
N ASN A 28 7.13 0.36 3.60
CA ASN A 28 6.74 1.77 3.56
C ASN A 28 6.03 2.13 2.25
N ASN A 29 4.90 2.82 2.36
CA ASN A 29 4.16 3.43 1.25
C ASN A 29 3.66 4.84 1.59
N SER A 30 4.56 5.81 1.74
CA SER A 30 4.16 7.17 2.15
C SER A 30 3.25 7.87 1.12
N ARG A 31 3.74 8.12 -0.10
CA ARG A 31 2.99 8.91 -1.10
C ARG A 31 1.72 8.21 -1.57
N GLY A 32 1.75 6.88 -1.72
CA GLY A 32 0.59 6.12 -2.16
C GLY A 32 -0.58 6.14 -1.17
N ILE A 33 -0.29 6.30 0.12
CA ILE A 33 -1.31 6.47 1.17
C ILE A 33 -1.66 7.96 1.33
N ASN A 34 -0.68 8.83 1.59
CA ASN A 34 -0.92 10.25 1.91
C ASN A 34 -1.63 11.02 0.79
N PHE A 35 -1.43 10.63 -0.48
CA PHE A 35 -2.03 11.29 -1.63
C PHE A 35 -3.04 10.41 -2.37
N ALA A 36 -3.53 9.33 -1.74
CA ALA A 36 -4.51 8.42 -2.33
C ALA A 36 -5.72 9.18 -2.91
N TYR A 37 -6.24 10.16 -2.18
CA TYR A 37 -7.37 11.01 -2.58
C TYR A 37 -7.20 11.79 -3.89
N ARG A 38 -5.98 11.85 -4.44
CA ARG A 38 -5.66 12.55 -5.70
C ARG A 38 -5.42 11.62 -6.88
N ALA A 39 -5.36 10.31 -6.65
CA ALA A 39 -5.07 9.32 -7.67
C ALA A 39 -6.21 8.31 -7.82
N ALA A 40 -6.45 7.85 -9.04
CA ALA A 40 -7.35 6.72 -9.27
C ALA A 40 -6.80 5.45 -8.58
N PRO A 41 -7.66 4.57 -8.05
CA PRO A 41 -9.13 4.64 -8.10
C PRO A 41 -9.74 5.52 -6.99
N TYR A 42 -8.97 5.89 -5.97
CA TYR A 42 -9.52 6.51 -4.76
C TYR A 42 -10.04 7.94 -4.99
N ALA A 43 -9.44 8.70 -5.90
CA ALA A 43 -9.93 10.02 -6.28
C ALA A 43 -11.34 9.96 -6.89
N GLU A 44 -11.65 8.91 -7.65
CA GLU A 44 -12.95 8.68 -8.27
C GLU A 44 -13.98 8.21 -7.24
N GLN A 45 -13.54 7.37 -6.29
CA GLN A 45 -14.41 6.80 -5.25
C GLN A 45 -14.77 7.80 -4.14
N PHE A 46 -13.79 8.58 -3.66
CA PHE A 46 -13.93 9.39 -2.45
C PHE A 46 -13.95 10.90 -2.74
N GLY A 47 -13.30 11.35 -3.82
CA GLY A 47 -13.12 12.77 -4.10
C GLY A 47 -12.23 13.50 -3.07
N PRO A 48 -11.89 14.78 -3.31
CA PRO A 48 -10.82 15.46 -2.58
C PRO A 48 -11.13 15.80 -1.12
N ARG A 49 -12.41 15.80 -0.71
CA ARG A 49 -12.82 16.12 0.67
C ARG A 49 -12.80 14.91 1.61
N GLN A 50 -12.77 13.70 1.06
CA GLN A 50 -12.79 12.45 1.84
C GLN A 50 -11.40 11.81 1.86
N TRP A 51 -10.37 12.62 2.14
CA TRP A 51 -8.98 12.18 2.07
C TRP A 51 -8.60 11.13 3.12
N GLU A 52 -9.26 11.18 4.28
CA GLU A 52 -9.09 10.18 5.36
C GLU A 52 -9.56 8.80 4.89
N ALA A 53 -10.77 8.72 4.33
CA ALA A 53 -11.33 7.48 3.79
C ALA A 53 -10.49 6.92 2.62
N ALA A 54 -9.98 7.80 1.75
CA ALA A 54 -9.06 7.39 0.69
C ALA A 54 -7.74 6.83 1.23
N SER A 55 -7.18 7.43 2.29
CA SER A 55 -5.94 6.97 2.92
C SER A 55 -6.13 5.62 3.62
N GLU A 56 -7.27 5.44 4.31
CA GLU A 56 -7.65 4.17 4.92
C GLU A 56 -7.83 3.08 3.87
N ALA A 57 -8.55 3.37 2.77
CA ALA A 57 -8.74 2.43 1.67
C ALA A 57 -7.42 2.01 1.01
N ALA A 58 -6.52 2.96 0.76
CA ALA A 58 -5.18 2.68 0.26
C ALA A 58 -4.34 1.82 1.22
N THR A 59 -4.46 2.06 2.52
CA THR A 59 -3.78 1.27 3.55
C THR A 59 -4.30 -0.16 3.58
N LYS A 60 -5.62 -0.36 3.58
CA LYS A 60 -6.25 -1.69 3.54
C LYS A 60 -5.90 -2.45 2.27
N GLN A 61 -5.88 -1.78 1.12
CA GLN A 61 -5.48 -2.39 -0.14
C GLN A 61 -4.02 -2.86 -0.10
N MET A 62 -3.11 -2.05 0.44
CA MET A 62 -1.70 -2.45 0.62
C MET A 62 -1.56 -3.65 1.55
N ILE A 63 -2.29 -3.69 2.67
CA ILE A 63 -2.29 -4.85 3.57
C ILE A 63 -2.76 -6.11 2.83
N ALA A 64 -3.85 -6.00 2.07
CA ALA A 64 -4.39 -7.13 1.31
C ALA A 64 -3.42 -7.61 0.22
N ASP A 65 -2.72 -6.70 -0.46
CA ASP A 65 -1.71 -7.05 -1.48
C ASP A 65 -0.50 -7.76 -0.87
N LEU A 66 0.06 -7.22 0.22
CA LEU A 66 1.20 -7.83 0.92
C LEU A 66 0.86 -9.21 1.51
N ALA A 67 -0.36 -9.41 1.98
CA ALA A 67 -0.80 -10.70 2.52
C ALA A 67 -0.79 -11.82 1.46
N GLN A 68 -0.80 -11.49 0.16
CA GLN A 68 -0.73 -12.49 -0.92
C GLN A 68 0.69 -13.04 -1.14
N VAL A 69 1.73 -12.35 -0.66
CA VAL A 69 3.14 -12.70 -0.92
C VAL A 69 3.93 -13.03 0.35
N ALA A 70 3.39 -12.69 1.52
CA ALA A 70 4.04 -12.94 2.79
C ALA A 70 3.85 -14.39 3.30
N LEU A 71 3.01 -15.21 2.66
CA LEU A 71 2.72 -16.60 3.04
C LEU A 71 3.28 -17.61 2.03
#